data_AF-A0A7J4MUI7-F1
#
_entry.id   AF-A0A7J4MUI7-F1
#
_cell.length_a   1.000
_cell.length_b   1.000
_cell.length_c   1.000
_cell.angle_alpha   90.00
_cell.angle_beta   90.00
_cell.angle_gamma   90.00
#
_symmetry.space_group_name_H-M   'P 1'
#
loop_
_entity.id
_entity.type
_entity.pdbx_description
1 polymer ?
#
loop_
_entity_poly.entity_id
_entity_poly.type
_entity_poly.pdbx_seq_one_letter_code
_entity_poly.pdbx_strand_id
1 'polypeptide(L)'
;MYLKNFAKLLSILTVLVFLGTVSADSGPIIERAQATALAQDYLDSKGLPYTAMTPAYSDWKAKVRVNKTGEVKWIPFGEYKEDAFEGTGKYEYIADAWVVRVRDSSGNIVGTIYVDAESGKIISAKIDG
;
A
#
# COMPACT_ATOMS: atom_id res chain seq x y z
N MET A 1 -20.09 23.42 -45.24
CA MET A 1 -20.74 23.76 -43.94
C MET A 1 -20.70 22.60 -42.93
N TYR A 2 -20.69 21.32 -43.37
CA TYR A 2 -20.67 20.14 -42.49
C TYR A 2 -19.32 19.83 -41.78
N LEU A 3 -18.19 20.19 -42.39
CA LEU A 3 -16.85 19.89 -41.83
C LEU A 3 -16.55 20.63 -40.51
N LYS A 4 -17.10 21.84 -40.34
CA LYS A 4 -16.93 22.65 -39.12
C LYS A 4 -17.62 22.04 -37.90
N ASN A 5 -18.71 21.29 -38.11
CA ASN A 5 -19.45 20.65 -37.03
C ASN A 5 -18.83 19.31 -36.62
N PHE A 6 -18.21 18.60 -37.57
CA PHE A 6 -17.49 17.35 -37.29
C PHE A 6 -16.24 17.58 -36.43
N ALA A 7 -15.48 18.64 -36.72
CA ALA A 7 -14.31 19.01 -35.92
C ALA A 7 -14.68 19.39 -34.47
N LYS A 8 -15.83 20.05 -34.28
CA LYS A 8 -16.38 20.34 -32.94
C LYS A 8 -16.82 19.09 -32.19
N LEU A 9 -17.47 18.15 -32.89
CA LEU A 9 -17.89 16.88 -32.29
C LEU A 9 -16.68 16.02 -31.87
N LEU A 10 -15.64 15.98 -32.72
CA LEU A 10 -14.40 15.26 -32.45
C LEU A 10 -13.67 15.84 -31.24
N SER A 11 -13.58 17.17 -31.14
CA SER A 11 -12.93 17.82 -30.00
C SER A 11 -13.70 17.62 -28.68
N ILE A 12 -15.03 17.58 -28.70
CA ILE A 12 -15.84 17.22 -27.52
C ILE A 12 -15.59 15.76 -27.10
N LEU A 13 -15.50 14.84 -28.08
CA LEU A 13 -15.22 13.43 -27.81
C LEU A 13 -13.80 13.23 -27.26
N THR A 14 -12.80 13.94 -27.78
CA THR A 14 -11.42 13.89 -27.27
C THR A 14 -11.34 14.39 -25.83
N VAL A 15 -12.05 15.48 -25.49
CA VAL A 15 -12.10 16.02 -24.12
C VAL A 15 -12.76 15.03 -23.15
N LEU A 16 -13.83 14.35 -23.58
CA LEU A 16 -14.48 13.28 -22.78
C LEU A 16 -13.57 12.07 -22.55
N VAL A 17 -12.73 11.71 -23.52
CA VAL A 17 -11.74 10.62 -23.38
C VAL A 17 -10.63 10.99 -22.39
N PHE A 18 -10.19 12.26 -22.34
CA PHE A 18 -9.21 12.73 -21.35
C PHE A 18 -9.79 12.89 -19.94
N LEU A 19 -11.07 13.23 -19.81
CA LEU A 19 -11.75 13.35 -18.51
C LEU A 19 -12.12 11.99 -17.89
N GLY A 20 -12.10 10.91 -18.68
CA GLY A 20 -12.41 9.55 -18.23
C GLY A 20 -11.30 8.85 -17.45
N THR A 21 -10.10 9.45 -17.37
CA THR A 21 -8.95 8.88 -16.64
C THR A 21 -8.59 9.73 -15.43
N VAL A 22 -9.58 10.17 -14.65
CA VAL A 22 -9.33 10.45 -13.24
C VAL A 22 -9.41 9.10 -12.53
N SER A 23 -8.32 8.35 -12.60
CA SER A 23 -8.09 7.29 -11.64
C SER A 23 -8.20 7.93 -10.26
N ALA A 24 -9.02 7.38 -9.37
CA ALA A 24 -9.01 7.75 -7.97
C ALA A 24 -7.60 7.48 -7.45
N ASP A 25 -6.78 8.55 -7.44
CA ASP A 25 -5.41 8.55 -6.96
C ASP A 25 -5.52 8.32 -5.45
N SER A 26 -5.46 7.04 -5.07
CA SER A 26 -5.20 6.66 -3.69
C SER A 26 -3.94 7.41 -3.33
N GLY A 27 -3.97 8.26 -2.29
CA GLY A 27 -2.95 9.26 -2.00
C GLY A 27 -1.51 8.73 -2.05
N PRO A 28 -0.49 9.60 -2.03
CA PRO A 28 0.89 9.19 -2.26
C PRO A 28 1.29 8.06 -1.31
N ILE A 29 1.50 6.86 -1.86
CA ILE A 29 1.95 5.71 -1.10
C ILE A 29 3.42 5.93 -0.75
N ILE A 30 3.76 5.85 0.54
CA ILE A 30 5.15 5.95 1.00
C ILE A 30 5.97 4.80 0.41
N GLU A 31 7.19 5.12 0.00
CA GLU A 31 8.08 4.11 -0.59
C GLU A 31 8.72 3.21 0.47
N ARG A 32 9.25 2.06 0.02
CA ARG A 32 9.94 1.07 0.88
C ARG A 32 11.05 1.68 1.73
N ALA A 33 11.85 2.57 1.14
CA ALA A 33 12.94 3.23 1.85
C ALA A 33 12.42 4.20 2.92
N GLN A 34 11.29 4.88 2.67
CA GLN A 34 10.64 5.74 3.64
C GLN A 34 10.07 4.91 4.80
N ALA A 35 9.44 3.76 4.50
CA ALA A 35 8.98 2.83 5.52
C ALA A 35 10.13 2.31 6.41
N THR A 36 11.31 2.02 5.82
CA THR A 36 12.52 1.67 6.59
C THR A 36 12.93 2.79 7.53
N ALA A 37 13.02 4.02 7.03
CA ALA A 37 13.45 5.17 7.80
C ALA A 37 12.49 5.42 8.98
N LEU A 38 11.18 5.41 8.72
CA LEU A 38 10.16 5.59 9.76
C LEU A 38 10.20 4.48 10.83
N ALA A 39 10.47 3.24 10.42
CA ALA A 39 10.66 2.14 11.36
C ALA A 39 11.95 2.27 12.17
N GLN A 40 13.05 2.75 11.56
CA GLN A 40 14.30 3.02 12.28
C GLN A 40 14.11 4.16 13.28
N ASP A 41 13.50 5.27 12.87
CA ASP A 41 13.18 6.40 13.74
C ASP A 41 12.33 5.95 14.94
N TYR A 42 11.38 5.04 14.71
CA TYR A 42 10.61 4.42 15.79
C TYR A 42 11.50 3.65 16.77
N LEU A 43 12.40 2.79 16.29
CA LEU A 43 13.33 2.02 17.14
C LEU A 43 14.23 2.96 17.96
N ASP A 44 14.78 3.98 17.31
CA ASP A 44 15.66 4.97 17.92
C ASP A 44 14.92 5.77 19.00
N SER A 45 13.66 6.17 18.73
CA SER A 45 12.80 6.86 19.71
C SER A 45 12.49 6.02 20.95
N LYS A 46 12.63 4.69 20.86
CA LYS A 46 12.47 3.75 21.97
C LYS A 46 13.79 3.34 22.60
N GLY A 47 14.92 3.80 22.07
CA GLY A 47 16.26 3.42 22.54
C GLY A 47 16.58 1.94 22.30
N LEU A 48 15.95 1.31 21.30
CA LEU A 48 16.15 -0.10 21.00
C LEU A 48 17.38 -0.28 20.09
N PRO A 49 18.33 -1.18 20.43
CA PRO A 49 19.57 -1.36 19.67
C PRO A 49 19.36 -2.29 18.47
N TYR A 50 18.34 -2.01 17.66
CA TYR A 50 17.94 -2.85 16.53
C TYR A 50 17.92 -2.07 15.22
N THR A 51 18.01 -2.80 14.11
CA THR A 51 18.07 -2.23 12.76
C THR A 51 16.83 -2.63 11.95
N ALA A 52 16.16 -1.63 11.38
CA ALA A 52 15.07 -1.84 10.44
C ALA A 52 15.59 -2.30 9.07
N MET A 53 14.94 -3.31 8.49
CA MET A 53 15.26 -3.84 7.17
C MET A 53 14.39 -3.22 6.09
N THR A 54 14.99 -2.82 4.97
CA THR A 54 14.19 -2.42 3.82
C THR A 54 13.27 -3.55 3.34
N PRO A 55 11.94 -3.34 3.34
CA PRO A 55 10.99 -4.37 2.92
C PRO A 55 11.17 -4.70 1.43
N ALA A 56 10.86 -5.95 1.05
CA ALA A 56 10.67 -6.30 -0.36
C ALA A 56 9.26 -5.85 -0.80
N TYR A 57 9.00 -5.76 -2.12
CA TYR A 57 7.65 -5.46 -2.61
C TYR A 57 6.59 -6.44 -2.12
N SER A 58 6.96 -7.71 -1.90
CA SER A 58 6.11 -8.75 -1.32
C SER A 58 5.73 -8.48 0.14
N ASP A 59 6.45 -7.60 0.83
CA ASP A 59 6.15 -7.19 2.20
C ASP A 59 5.15 -6.01 2.24
N TRP A 60 4.67 -5.53 1.10
CA TRP A 60 3.48 -4.67 1.05
C TRP A 60 2.23 -5.53 1.16
N LYS A 61 1.47 -5.34 2.24
CA LYS A 61 0.30 -6.16 2.53
C LYS A 61 -0.96 -5.33 2.63
N ALA A 62 -2.06 -5.87 2.12
CA ALA A 62 -3.40 -5.38 2.38
C ALA A 62 -3.99 -6.14 3.57
N LYS A 63 -4.53 -5.40 4.55
CA LYS A 63 -5.46 -5.94 5.53
C LYS A 63 -6.83 -5.96 4.89
N VAL A 64 -7.42 -7.14 4.85
CA VAL A 64 -8.72 -7.36 4.21
C VAL A 64 -9.63 -8.17 5.11
N ARG A 65 -10.94 -8.00 4.93
CA ARG A 65 -11.95 -8.94 5.41
C ARG A 65 -12.32 -9.88 4.26
N VAL A 66 -12.32 -11.18 4.49
CA VAL A 66 -12.78 -12.18 3.53
C VAL A 66 -14.31 -12.18 3.52
N ASN A 67 -14.94 -11.82 2.41
CA ASN A 67 -16.40 -11.65 2.37
C ASN A 67 -17.17 -12.95 2.68
N LYS A 68 -16.62 -14.10 2.28
CA LYS A 68 -17.25 -15.41 2.51
C LYS A 68 -17.25 -15.84 3.98
N THR A 69 -16.20 -15.51 4.73
CA THR A 69 -15.99 -16.04 6.09
C THR A 69 -16.05 -14.97 7.18
N GLY A 70 -15.96 -13.69 6.80
CA GLY A 70 -15.81 -12.56 7.72
C GLY A 70 -14.43 -12.44 8.37
N GLU A 71 -13.48 -13.35 8.04
CA GLU A 71 -12.14 -13.37 8.63
C GLU A 71 -11.32 -12.16 8.21
N VAL A 72 -10.63 -11.52 9.15
CA VAL A 72 -9.71 -10.41 8.88
C VAL A 72 -8.27 -10.93 8.85
N LYS A 73 -7.59 -10.72 7.72
CA LYS A 73 -6.21 -11.20 7.53
C LYS A 73 -5.39 -10.22 6.69
N TRP A 74 -4.07 -10.40 6.74
CA TRP A 74 -3.12 -9.70 5.87
C TRP A 74 -2.78 -10.58 4.67
N ILE A 75 -2.97 -10.06 3.47
CA ILE A 75 -2.60 -10.71 2.20
C ILE A 75 -1.62 -9.83 1.42
N PRO A 76 -0.86 -10.38 0.46
CA PRO A 76 -0.08 -9.55 -0.46
C PRO A 76 -0.96 -8.49 -1.11
N PHE A 77 -0.50 -7.24 -1.16
CA PHE A 77 -1.31 -6.15 -1.72
C PHE A 77 -1.67 -6.38 -3.20
N GLY A 78 -0.78 -7.06 -3.95
CA GLY A 78 -1.05 -7.48 -5.33
C GLY A 78 -2.25 -8.42 -5.45
N GLU A 79 -2.45 -9.33 -4.50
CA GLU A 79 -3.60 -10.26 -4.50
C GLU A 79 -4.92 -9.50 -4.29
N TYR A 80 -4.92 -8.51 -3.41
CA TYR A 80 -6.09 -7.64 -3.24
C TYR A 80 -6.39 -6.83 -4.51
N LYS A 81 -5.35 -6.27 -5.15
CA LYS A 81 -5.51 -5.53 -6.41
C LYS A 81 -6.05 -6.39 -7.54
N GLU A 82 -5.61 -7.64 -7.63
CA GLU A 82 -6.12 -8.61 -8.61
C GLU A 82 -7.61 -8.89 -8.39
N ASP A 83 -8.03 -9.17 -7.15
CA ASP A 83 -9.44 -9.34 -6.81
C ASP A 83 -10.29 -8.10 -7.16
N ALA A 84 -9.79 -6.91 -6.83
CA ALA A 84 -10.47 -5.66 -7.13
C ALA A 84 -10.59 -5.40 -8.64
N PHE A 85 -9.58 -5.78 -9.42
CA PHE A 85 -9.55 -5.64 -10.87
C PHE A 85 -10.47 -6.64 -11.58
N GLU A 86 -10.42 -7.91 -11.18
CA GLU A 86 -11.29 -8.96 -11.70
C GLU A 86 -12.74 -8.82 -11.24
N GLY A 87 -12.97 -8.07 -10.16
CA GLY A 87 -14.29 -7.82 -9.59
C GLY A 87 -14.89 -9.05 -8.94
N THR A 88 -14.06 -9.98 -8.44
CA THR A 88 -14.58 -11.23 -7.84
C THR A 88 -15.27 -11.00 -6.50
N GLY A 89 -14.94 -9.88 -5.83
CA GLY A 89 -15.53 -9.49 -4.55
C GLY A 89 -15.15 -10.45 -3.43
N LYS A 90 -13.97 -11.07 -3.51
CA LYS A 90 -13.48 -12.02 -2.51
C LYS A 90 -13.10 -11.31 -1.22
N TYR A 91 -12.59 -10.09 -1.34
CA TYR A 91 -12.04 -9.30 -0.25
C TYR A 91 -12.69 -7.92 -0.13
N GLU A 92 -12.96 -7.52 1.10
CA GLU A 92 -13.26 -6.13 1.47
C GLU A 92 -11.98 -5.49 2.01
N TYR A 93 -11.57 -4.37 1.43
CA TYR A 93 -10.37 -3.63 1.84
C TYR A 93 -10.55 -2.96 3.20
N ILE A 94 -9.52 -2.99 4.03
CA ILE A 94 -9.49 -2.29 5.32
C ILE A 94 -8.36 -1.26 5.34
N ALA A 95 -7.13 -1.68 5.05
CA ALA A 95 -5.93 -0.84 5.10
C ALA A 95 -4.77 -1.54 4.38
N ASP A 96 -3.65 -0.85 4.19
CA ASP A 96 -2.41 -1.43 3.70
C ASP A 96 -1.19 -0.94 4.48
N ALA A 97 -0.15 -1.77 4.48
CA ALA A 97 1.04 -1.51 5.27
C ALA A 97 2.28 -2.15 4.67
N TRP A 98 3.41 -1.49 4.87
CA TRP A 98 4.73 -2.08 4.75
C TRP A 98 5.05 -2.89 6.00
N VAL A 99 5.42 -4.15 5.79
CA VAL A 99 5.90 -5.05 6.84
C VAL A 99 7.42 -4.96 6.93
N VAL A 100 7.91 -4.15 7.86
CA VAL A 100 9.34 -3.89 8.07
C VAL A 100 9.89 -4.86 9.11
N ARG A 101 10.82 -5.72 8.71
CA ARG A 101 11.47 -6.66 9.64
C ARG A 101 12.57 -5.96 10.42
N VAL A 102 12.78 -6.37 11.66
CA VAL A 102 13.75 -5.79 12.57
C VAL A 102 14.81 -6.83 12.92
N ARG A 103 16.09 -6.43 12.90
CA ARG A 103 17.23 -7.31 13.22
C ARG A 103 18.02 -6.84 14.42
N ASP A 104 18.57 -7.78 15.17
CA ASP A 104 19.60 -7.51 16.18
C ASP A 104 20.99 -7.29 15.56
N SER A 105 21.97 -6.94 16.41
CA SER A 105 23.37 -6.76 16.01
C SER A 105 24.03 -8.02 15.46
N SER A 106 23.49 -9.19 15.77
CA SER A 106 23.95 -10.49 15.27
C SER A 106 23.33 -10.86 13.93
N GLY A 107 22.38 -10.06 13.43
CA GLY A 107 21.68 -10.26 12.16
C GLY A 107 20.43 -11.13 12.26
N ASN A 108 20.02 -11.57 13.46
CA ASN A 108 18.80 -12.35 13.65
C ASN A 108 17.58 -11.44 13.53
N ILE A 109 16.50 -11.95 12.95
CA ILE A 109 15.22 -11.22 12.92
C ILE A 109 14.57 -11.37 14.30
N VAL A 110 14.39 -10.23 14.98
CA VAL A 110 13.83 -10.14 16.33
C VAL A 110 12.48 -9.44 16.37
N GLY A 111 11.97 -8.99 15.23
CA GLY A 111 10.69 -8.30 15.22
C GLY A 111 10.17 -7.88 13.86
N THR A 112 9.00 -7.27 13.90
CA THR A 112 8.30 -6.73 12.74
C THR A 112 7.54 -5.47 13.15
N ILE A 113 7.67 -4.43 12.33
CA ILE A 113 6.96 -3.15 12.44
C ILE A 113 6.06 -3.01 11.22
N TYR A 114 4.79 -2.69 11.45
CA TYR A 114 3.81 -2.41 10.41
C TYR A 114 3.72 -0.90 10.26
N VAL A 115 4.12 -0.39 9.09
CA VAL A 115 4.07 1.03 8.73
C VAL A 115 2.94 1.22 7.73
N ASP A 116 1.98 2.07 8.07
CA ASP A 116 0.86 2.43 7.20
C ASP A 116 1.39 2.98 5.87
N ALA A 117 0.94 2.39 4.76
CA ALA A 117 1.55 2.68 3.46
C ALA A 117 1.09 4.03 2.88
N GLU A 118 -0.01 4.61 3.38
CA GLU A 118 -0.51 5.92 2.95
C GLU A 118 0.04 7.06 3.82
N SER A 119 -0.01 6.91 5.14
CA SER A 119 0.33 7.97 6.10
C SER A 119 1.73 7.88 6.69
N GLY A 120 2.41 6.74 6.52
CA GLY A 120 3.71 6.46 7.16
C GLY A 120 3.64 6.28 8.68
N LYS A 121 2.43 6.19 9.27
CA LYS A 121 2.27 5.98 10.71
C LYS A 121 2.61 4.55 11.10
N ILE A 122 3.22 4.38 12.28
CA ILE A 122 3.42 3.05 12.86
C ILE A 122 2.08 2.50 13.34
N ILE A 123 1.56 1.46 12.67
CA ILE A 123 0.31 0.79 13.03
C ILE A 123 0.53 -0.10 14.25
N SER A 124 1.61 -0.88 14.22
CA SER A 124 2.01 -1.76 15.33
C SER A 124 3.47 -2.16 15.21
N ALA A 125 4.09 -2.44 16.35
CA ALA A 125 5.44 -3.01 16.43
C ALA A 125 5.39 -4.23 17.33
N LYS A 126 5.93 -5.35 16.85
CA LYS A 126 6.10 -6.60 17.60
C LYS A 126 7.58 -6.93 17.58
N ILE A 127 8.23 -6.79 18.73
CA ILE A 127 9.66 -7.01 18.89
C ILE A 127 9.82 -7.96 20.06
N ASP A 128 10.44 -9.11 19.80
CA ASP A 128 10.78 -10.11 20.78
C ASP A 128 12.15 -9.71 21.36
N GLY A 129 12.14 -9.20 22.60
CA GLY A 129 13.33 -8.76 23.33
C GLY A 129 13.84 -9.81 24.30
#